data_AF-A0A8H3IWL7-F1
#
_entry.id   AF-A0A8H3IWL7-F1
#
_cell.length_a   1.000
_cell.length_b   1.000
_cell.length_c   1.000
_cell.angle_alpha   90.00
_cell.angle_beta   90.00
_cell.angle_gamma   90.00
#
_symmetry.space_group_name_H-M   'P 1'
#
loop_
_entity.id
_entity.type
_entity.pdbx_description
1 polymer ?
#
loop_
_entity_poly.entity_id
_entity_poly.type
_entity_poly.pdbx_seq_one_letter_code
_entity_poly.pdbx_strand_id
1 'polypeptide(L)'
;MGGLPSLINTSLPASKTDKPAALPPSLEQEVTETVPASGELPYWQVNVPADQRKTDCPDFLRDITGRNRDIIRVPISQFRYQTWEEVKTLIDTDKIDRFRRAPTDHRKYLAYMNFIANAYGSILNFVQERRLKWTDLTPVGAPFTNPDDVKIIYNDWPYGIDPQIVHLCVWTKFELTDDQKTERLTPKARQEIDDYVNKTFRSKVPADQVRWFKNWANLKSIHSMEHFHVLLFNPDMDFIKEITSDDVPLSRLL
;
A
#
# COMPACT_ATOMS: atom_id res chain seq x y z
N MET A 1 61.64 -14.61 28.46
CA MET A 1 60.44 -15.27 29.02
C MET A 1 59.48 -14.17 29.44
N GLY A 2 58.32 -14.07 28.80
CA GLY A 2 57.30 -13.07 29.11
C GLY A 2 56.11 -13.33 28.19
N GLY A 3 55.13 -14.09 28.68
CA GLY A 3 53.99 -14.58 27.93
C GLY A 3 52.91 -13.52 27.69
N LEU A 4 52.24 -13.62 26.54
CA LEU A 4 51.00 -12.92 26.21
C LEU A 4 49.81 -13.54 26.95
N PRO A 5 48.78 -12.76 27.33
CA PRO A 5 47.47 -13.29 27.68
C PRO A 5 46.47 -13.28 26.51
N SER A 6 45.82 -14.44 26.33
CA SER A 6 44.38 -14.64 26.13
C SER A 6 43.63 -13.86 25.04
N LEU A 7 43.41 -14.51 23.89
CA LEU A 7 42.32 -14.19 22.95
C LEU A 7 40.98 -14.70 23.51
N ILE A 8 40.07 -13.78 23.83
CA ILE A 8 38.65 -14.11 24.08
C ILE A 8 37.98 -14.27 22.72
N ASN A 9 37.52 -15.49 22.46
CA ASN A 9 36.71 -15.89 21.33
C ASN A 9 35.24 -15.54 21.64
N THR A 10 34.69 -14.49 21.01
CA THR A 10 33.25 -14.25 20.98
C THR A 10 32.77 -14.38 19.54
N SER A 11 32.32 -15.59 19.21
CA SER A 11 31.56 -15.89 18.00
C SER A 11 30.31 -15.01 17.94
N LEU A 12 30.23 -14.16 16.91
CA LEU A 12 28.99 -13.50 16.50
C LEU A 12 27.92 -14.57 16.20
N PRO A 13 26.68 -14.45 16.71
CA PRO A 13 25.62 -15.36 16.33
C PRO A 13 25.26 -15.14 14.86
N ALA A 14 25.12 -16.24 14.15
CA ALA A 14 24.77 -16.30 12.73
C ALA A 14 23.51 -15.47 12.40
N SER A 15 23.63 -14.71 11.32
CA SER A 15 22.52 -14.06 10.62
C SER A 15 21.35 -15.04 10.47
N LYS A 16 20.20 -14.70 11.05
CA LYS A 16 18.94 -15.40 10.82
C LYS A 16 18.48 -15.11 9.39
N THR A 17 19.00 -15.91 8.47
CA THR A 17 18.36 -16.46 7.27
C THR A 17 17.34 -15.55 6.58
N ASP A 18 17.69 -15.15 5.36
CA ASP A 18 16.79 -14.90 4.23
C ASP A 18 15.61 -15.89 4.24
N LYS A 19 14.50 -15.51 4.86
CA LYS A 19 13.20 -16.03 4.45
C LYS A 19 12.73 -15.10 3.34
N PRO A 20 12.47 -15.59 2.11
CA PRO A 20 11.69 -14.83 1.14
C PRO A 20 10.41 -14.40 1.84
N ALA A 21 9.91 -13.19 1.55
CA ALA A 21 8.66 -12.70 2.11
C ALA A 21 7.62 -13.82 1.98
N ALA A 22 7.27 -14.46 3.09
CA ALA A 22 6.37 -15.60 3.05
C ALA A 22 5.04 -15.06 2.55
N LEU A 23 4.72 -15.35 1.29
CA LEU A 23 3.39 -15.11 0.76
C LEU A 23 2.44 -15.97 1.59
N PRO A 24 1.22 -15.50 1.94
CA PRO A 24 0.21 -16.38 2.48
C PRO A 24 0.07 -17.64 1.59
N PRO A 25 -0.27 -18.81 2.16
CA PRO A 25 -0.57 -19.98 1.35
C PRO A 25 -1.59 -19.60 0.27
N SER A 26 -1.29 -20.01 -0.97
CA SER A 26 -1.96 -19.64 -2.23
C SER A 26 -3.35 -19.06 -2.02
N LEU A 27 -3.49 -17.75 -2.25
CA LEU A 27 -4.78 -17.09 -2.34
C LEU A 27 -5.44 -17.57 -3.63
N GLU A 28 -6.24 -18.62 -3.49
CA GLU A 28 -7.11 -19.33 -4.45
C GLU A 28 -7.20 -18.72 -5.87
N GLN A 29 -6.89 -19.58 -6.86
CA GLN A 29 -6.61 -19.33 -8.28
C GLN A 29 -7.64 -18.48 -9.05
N GLU A 30 -7.18 -17.90 -10.17
CA GLU A 30 -7.92 -17.11 -11.16
C GLU A 30 -9.34 -17.61 -11.45
N VAL A 31 -10.27 -16.66 -11.49
CA VAL A 31 -11.70 -16.87 -11.68
C VAL A 31 -12.00 -17.16 -13.16
N THR A 32 -12.44 -18.39 -13.46
CA THR A 32 -13.26 -18.66 -14.65
C THR A 32 -14.73 -18.55 -14.30
N GLU A 33 -15.45 -17.67 -14.99
CA GLU A 33 -16.86 -17.36 -14.77
C GLU A 33 -17.78 -18.59 -14.82
N THR A 34 -18.41 -18.94 -13.69
CA THR A 34 -19.73 -19.57 -13.67
C THR A 34 -20.49 -19.18 -12.40
N VAL A 35 -21.74 -18.72 -12.56
CA VAL A 35 -22.65 -18.34 -11.47
C VAL A 35 -23.88 -19.25 -11.49
N PRO A 36 -24.28 -19.87 -10.35
CA PRO A 36 -25.63 -20.36 -10.17
C PRO A 36 -26.43 -19.57 -9.11
N ALA A 37 -27.75 -19.78 -9.15
CA ALA A 37 -28.83 -18.88 -8.73
C ALA A 37 -29.27 -18.90 -7.25
N SER A 38 -29.85 -17.75 -6.87
CA SER A 38 -30.90 -17.48 -5.87
C SER A 38 -30.85 -18.17 -4.48
N GLY A 39 -29.95 -17.65 -3.66
CA GLY A 39 -30.11 -17.32 -2.24
C GLY A 39 -29.13 -16.17 -1.96
N GLU A 40 -29.45 -15.17 -1.13
CA GLU A 40 -28.46 -14.12 -0.82
C GLU A 40 -27.26 -14.79 -0.17
N LEU A 41 -26.18 -14.94 -0.94
CA LEU A 41 -24.93 -15.49 -0.43
C LEU A 41 -24.48 -14.61 0.74
N PRO A 42 -23.95 -15.22 1.82
CA PRO A 42 -23.31 -14.42 2.84
C PRO A 42 -22.17 -13.61 2.20
N TYR A 43 -21.91 -12.41 2.71
CA TYR A 43 -20.99 -11.46 2.07
C TYR A 43 -19.59 -12.05 1.78
N TRP A 44 -19.13 -13.00 2.59
CA TRP A 44 -17.83 -13.66 2.43
C TRP A 44 -17.79 -14.70 1.29
N GLN A 45 -18.92 -14.99 0.63
CA GLN A 45 -19.02 -15.94 -0.48
C GLN A 45 -19.37 -15.27 -1.83
N VAL A 46 -19.77 -13.98 -1.83
CA VAL A 46 -20.28 -13.28 -3.04
C VAL A 46 -19.29 -13.36 -4.21
N ASN A 47 -18.02 -13.09 -3.96
CA ASN A 47 -16.96 -13.07 -4.96
C ASN A 47 -16.08 -14.34 -4.92
N VAL A 48 -16.64 -15.46 -4.47
CA VAL A 48 -15.94 -16.75 -4.36
C VAL A 48 -16.61 -17.76 -5.30
N PRO A 49 -15.84 -18.46 -6.18
CA PRO A 49 -16.33 -19.55 -7.00
C PRO A 49 -17.08 -20.61 -6.18
N ALA A 50 -18.14 -21.20 -6.74
CA ALA A 50 -19.06 -22.06 -5.99
C ALA A 50 -18.37 -23.28 -5.35
N ASP A 51 -17.37 -23.85 -6.04
CA ASP A 51 -16.52 -24.96 -5.61
C ASP A 51 -15.50 -24.59 -4.52
N GLN A 52 -15.23 -23.29 -4.33
CA GLN A 52 -14.30 -22.77 -3.32
C GLN A 52 -15.01 -22.17 -2.10
N ARG A 53 -16.35 -22.11 -2.10
CA ARG A 53 -17.11 -21.53 -0.99
C ARG A 53 -16.99 -22.40 0.27
N LYS A 54 -16.52 -21.78 1.35
CA LYS A 54 -16.50 -22.37 2.68
C LYS A 54 -17.79 -22.02 3.43
N THR A 55 -18.33 -22.97 4.18
CA THR A 55 -19.52 -22.77 5.02
C THR A 55 -19.30 -21.65 6.04
N ASP A 56 -18.17 -21.70 6.75
CA ASP A 56 -17.83 -20.72 7.77
C ASP A 56 -17.20 -19.46 7.18
N CYS A 57 -17.49 -18.31 7.80
CA CYS A 57 -16.81 -17.06 7.49
C CYS A 57 -15.33 -17.17 7.86
N PRO A 58 -14.37 -16.93 6.94
CA PRO A 58 -12.95 -16.94 7.24
C PRO A 58 -12.60 -16.00 8.40
N ASP A 59 -11.64 -16.39 9.24
CA ASP A 59 -11.30 -15.65 10.46
C ASP A 59 -10.92 -14.19 10.19
N PHE A 60 -10.18 -13.92 9.10
CA PHE A 60 -9.81 -12.56 8.68
C PHE A 60 -11.00 -11.68 8.23
N LEU A 61 -12.20 -12.25 8.12
CA LEU A 61 -13.43 -11.54 7.76
C LEU A 61 -14.43 -11.42 8.92
N ARG A 62 -14.34 -12.24 9.98
CA ARG A 62 -15.39 -12.31 11.03
C ARG A 62 -15.69 -10.95 11.67
N ASP A 63 -14.65 -10.20 12.04
CA ASP A 63 -14.76 -8.96 12.83
C ASP A 63 -14.41 -7.69 12.03
N ILE A 64 -14.61 -7.72 10.71
CA ILE A 64 -14.36 -6.53 9.88
C ILE A 64 -15.44 -5.47 10.07
N THR A 65 -15.05 -4.21 9.89
CA THR A 65 -15.97 -3.05 9.97
C THR A 65 -17.11 -3.14 8.94
N GLY A 66 -18.20 -2.43 9.20
CA GLY A 66 -19.33 -2.31 8.26
C GLY A 66 -18.89 -1.86 6.87
N ARG A 67 -18.00 -0.85 6.79
CA ARG A 67 -17.43 -0.37 5.52
C ARG A 67 -16.68 -1.48 4.76
N ASN A 68 -15.88 -2.30 5.44
CA ASN A 68 -15.17 -3.41 4.78
C ASN A 68 -16.15 -4.47 4.27
N ARG A 69 -17.19 -4.78 5.05
CA ARG A 69 -18.28 -5.67 4.64
C ARG A 69 -19.04 -5.13 3.42
N ASP A 70 -19.29 -3.82 3.38
CA ASP A 70 -19.93 -3.12 2.26
C ASP A 70 -19.13 -3.21 0.97
N ILE A 71 -17.80 -3.20 1.04
CA ILE A 71 -16.95 -3.34 -0.14
C ILE A 71 -16.98 -4.78 -0.65
N ILE A 72 -16.80 -5.77 0.23
CA ILE A 72 -16.67 -7.18 -0.18
C ILE A 72 -18.00 -7.78 -0.68
N ARG A 73 -19.14 -7.29 -0.17
CA ARG A 73 -20.47 -7.77 -0.58
C ARG A 73 -20.86 -7.36 -2.00
N VAL A 74 -20.16 -6.41 -2.61
CA VAL A 74 -20.45 -5.97 -3.98
C VAL A 74 -19.95 -7.04 -4.94
N PRO A 75 -20.80 -7.61 -5.82
CA PRO A 75 -20.35 -8.50 -6.87
C PRO A 75 -19.32 -7.81 -7.77
N ILE A 76 -18.20 -8.49 -8.07
CA ILE A 76 -17.13 -7.93 -8.89
C ILE A 76 -17.62 -7.54 -10.30
N SER A 77 -18.60 -8.27 -10.83
CA SER A 77 -19.26 -7.96 -12.11
C SER A 77 -20.04 -6.64 -12.11
N GLN A 78 -20.37 -6.11 -10.92
CA GLN A 78 -21.01 -4.81 -10.74
C GLN A 78 -20.01 -3.71 -10.34
N PHE A 79 -18.75 -4.08 -10.08
CA PHE A 79 -17.72 -3.11 -9.74
C PHE A 79 -17.24 -2.39 -10.98
N ARG A 80 -17.14 -1.06 -10.90
CA ARG A 80 -16.61 -0.22 -11.96
C ARG A 80 -15.35 0.48 -11.47
N TYR A 81 -14.27 0.32 -12.24
CA TYR A 81 -13.04 1.08 -12.04
C TYR A 81 -13.28 2.57 -12.31
N GLN A 82 -12.76 3.42 -11.42
CA GLN A 82 -12.90 4.87 -11.57
C GLN A 82 -11.97 5.40 -12.65
N THR A 83 -12.48 6.23 -13.56
CA THR A 83 -11.69 6.79 -14.66
C THR A 83 -10.69 7.83 -14.18
N TRP A 84 -9.70 8.19 -15.01
CA TRP A 84 -8.77 9.27 -14.67
C TRP A 84 -9.46 10.61 -14.35
N GLU A 85 -10.51 10.97 -15.08
CA GLU A 85 -11.27 12.20 -14.83
C GLU A 85 -12.00 12.17 -13.47
N GLU A 86 -12.55 11.02 -13.10
CA GLU A 86 -13.20 10.83 -11.80
C GLU A 86 -12.16 10.88 -10.67
N VAL A 87 -11.01 10.24 -10.86
CA VAL A 87 -9.87 10.25 -9.93
C VAL A 87 -9.39 11.68 -9.68
N LYS A 88 -9.16 12.46 -10.75
CA LYS A 88 -8.81 13.89 -10.66
C LYS A 88 -9.87 14.64 -9.87
N THR A 89 -11.15 14.46 -10.22
CA THR A 89 -12.26 15.13 -9.53
C THR A 89 -12.29 14.82 -8.03
N LEU A 90 -12.07 13.55 -7.64
CA LEU A 90 -12.04 13.17 -6.23
C LEU A 90 -10.88 13.82 -5.47
N ILE A 91 -9.70 13.90 -6.07
CA ILE A 91 -8.53 14.52 -5.44
C ILE A 91 -8.70 16.04 -5.38
N ASP A 92 -9.08 16.65 -6.49
CA ASP A 92 -9.22 18.11 -6.63
C ASP A 92 -10.37 18.65 -5.75
N THR A 93 -11.38 17.82 -5.42
CA THR A 93 -12.46 18.16 -4.49
C THR A 93 -12.31 17.57 -3.08
N ASP A 94 -11.13 17.01 -2.77
CA ASP A 94 -10.79 16.43 -1.46
C ASP A 94 -11.82 15.40 -0.95
N LYS A 95 -12.32 14.55 -1.85
CA LYS A 95 -13.24 13.43 -1.59
C LYS A 95 -12.51 12.08 -1.66
N ILE A 96 -11.30 12.05 -1.10
CA ILE A 96 -10.43 10.86 -1.15
C ILE A 96 -11.01 9.66 -0.38
N ASP A 97 -11.97 9.89 0.52
CA ASP A 97 -12.76 8.85 1.22
C ASP A 97 -13.59 7.97 0.28
N ARG A 98 -13.77 8.41 -0.98
CA ARG A 98 -14.54 7.72 -2.01
C ARG A 98 -13.71 6.70 -2.79
N PHE A 99 -12.39 6.73 -2.68
CA PHE A 99 -11.56 5.69 -3.25
C PHE A 99 -11.84 4.34 -2.58
N ARG A 100 -11.99 3.30 -3.40
CA ARG A 100 -12.23 1.93 -2.94
C ARG A 100 -11.40 0.97 -3.77
N ARG A 101 -11.03 -0.16 -3.18
CA ARG A 101 -10.47 -1.29 -3.91
C ARG A 101 -11.58 -2.07 -4.59
N ALA A 102 -11.24 -2.82 -5.63
CA ALA A 102 -12.15 -3.83 -6.15
C ALA A 102 -12.51 -4.83 -5.03
N PRO A 103 -13.75 -5.36 -4.97
CA PRO A 103 -14.19 -6.26 -3.90
C PRO A 103 -13.29 -7.48 -3.70
N THR A 104 -12.79 -8.06 -4.79
CA THR A 104 -11.85 -9.18 -4.81
C THR A 104 -10.49 -8.80 -4.22
N ASP A 105 -9.93 -7.67 -4.67
CA ASP A 105 -8.65 -7.14 -4.15
C ASP A 105 -8.77 -6.72 -2.68
N HIS A 106 -9.90 -6.17 -2.26
CA HIS A 106 -10.14 -5.80 -0.87
C HIS A 106 -10.21 -7.04 0.04
N ARG A 107 -10.80 -8.14 -0.43
CA ARG A 107 -10.77 -9.42 0.28
C ARG A 107 -9.34 -9.93 0.43
N LYS A 108 -8.56 -9.95 -0.66
CA LYS A 108 -7.14 -10.36 -0.64
C LYS A 108 -6.32 -9.46 0.30
N TYR A 109 -6.56 -8.15 0.27
CA TYR A 109 -5.94 -7.18 1.18
C TYR A 109 -6.22 -7.51 2.64
N LEU A 110 -7.47 -7.79 3.02
CA LEU A 110 -7.80 -8.12 4.41
C LEU A 110 -7.16 -9.43 4.87
N ALA A 111 -7.14 -10.44 4.00
CA ALA A 111 -6.43 -11.70 4.28
C ALA A 111 -4.93 -11.44 4.51
N TYR A 112 -4.33 -10.63 3.64
CA TYR A 112 -2.91 -10.28 3.72
C TYR A 112 -2.58 -9.48 4.98
N MET A 113 -3.39 -8.46 5.31
CA MET A 113 -3.19 -7.65 6.50
C MET A 113 -3.30 -8.48 7.78
N ASN A 114 -4.25 -9.41 7.84
CA ASN A 114 -4.37 -10.36 8.94
C ASN A 114 -3.13 -11.27 9.04
N PHE A 115 -2.66 -11.80 7.92
CA PHE A 115 -1.43 -12.60 7.87
C PHE A 115 -0.21 -11.80 8.37
N ILE A 116 -0.01 -10.57 7.88
CA ILE A 116 1.13 -9.73 8.27
C ILE A 116 1.10 -9.39 9.76
N ALA A 117 -0.07 -9.03 10.30
CA ALA A 117 -0.21 -8.76 11.72
C ALA A 117 0.22 -9.97 12.57
N ASN A 118 -0.16 -11.18 12.16
CA ASN A 118 0.22 -12.40 12.87
C ASN A 118 1.70 -12.78 12.68
N ALA A 119 2.25 -12.64 11.47
CA ALA A 119 3.58 -13.12 11.13
C ALA A 119 4.72 -12.15 11.51
N TYR A 120 4.45 -10.84 11.52
CA TYR A 120 5.45 -9.79 11.73
C TYR A 120 5.15 -8.93 12.98
N GLY A 121 4.08 -9.24 13.71
CA GLY A 121 3.63 -8.53 14.90
C GLY A 121 2.95 -7.18 14.62
N SER A 122 3.39 -6.45 13.59
CA SER A 122 2.71 -5.26 13.09
C SER A 122 2.94 -5.04 11.60
N ILE A 123 1.99 -4.36 10.96
CA ILE A 123 2.13 -3.95 9.56
C ILE A 123 3.26 -2.94 9.39
N LEU A 124 3.47 -2.07 10.39
CA LEU A 124 4.58 -1.12 10.41
C LEU A 124 5.93 -1.84 10.29
N ASN A 125 6.18 -2.85 11.14
CA ASN A 125 7.43 -3.60 11.13
C ASN A 125 7.66 -4.25 9.76
N PHE A 126 6.61 -4.85 9.19
CA PHE A 126 6.68 -5.44 7.86
C PHE A 126 7.04 -4.39 6.79
N VAL A 127 6.34 -3.26 6.74
CA VAL A 127 6.60 -2.23 5.73
C VAL A 127 8.01 -1.67 5.90
N GLN A 128 8.43 -1.32 7.11
CA GLN A 128 9.76 -0.80 7.38
C GLN A 128 10.87 -1.80 6.98
N GLU A 129 10.80 -3.03 7.46
CA GLU A 129 11.87 -4.02 7.26
C GLU A 129 11.86 -4.63 5.87
N ARG A 130 10.68 -4.95 5.32
CA ARG A 130 10.54 -5.76 4.11
C ARG A 130 10.32 -4.92 2.85
N ARG A 131 9.53 -3.84 2.94
CA ARG A 131 9.25 -2.98 1.77
C ARG A 131 10.25 -1.83 1.68
N LEU A 132 10.44 -1.09 2.77
CA LEU A 132 11.31 0.08 2.80
C LEU A 132 12.77 -0.28 3.01
N LYS A 133 13.06 -1.37 3.74
CA LYS A 133 14.41 -1.79 4.14
C LYS A 133 15.16 -0.68 4.90
N TRP A 134 14.42 0.10 5.69
CA TRP A 134 14.98 1.15 6.54
C TRP A 134 15.32 0.59 7.92
N THR A 135 16.60 0.66 8.28
CA THR A 135 17.09 0.27 9.61
C THR A 135 16.97 1.41 10.63
N ASP A 136 16.90 2.65 10.14
CA ASP A 136 16.76 3.86 10.95
C ASP A 136 15.71 4.78 10.27
N LEU A 137 14.77 5.26 11.07
CA LEU A 137 13.70 6.18 10.67
C LEU A 137 14.05 7.65 10.96
N THR A 138 15.23 7.93 11.52
CA THR A 138 15.69 9.29 11.74
C THR A 138 15.97 9.95 10.40
N PRO A 139 15.31 11.08 10.07
CA PRO A 139 15.61 11.82 8.85
C PRO A 139 17.02 12.43 8.96
N VAL A 140 17.78 12.33 7.87
CA VAL A 140 19.12 12.91 7.77
C VAL A 140 19.05 14.40 7.46
N GLY A 141 18.06 14.82 6.68
CA GLY A 141 17.89 16.19 6.19
C GLY A 141 16.57 16.85 6.60
N ALA A 142 16.39 18.07 6.10
CA ALA A 142 15.08 18.70 6.08
C ALA A 142 14.15 17.96 5.09
N PRO A 143 12.81 18.14 5.17
CA PRO A 143 11.87 17.50 4.26
C PRO A 143 12.30 17.62 2.79
N PHE A 144 12.34 16.48 2.11
CA PHE A 144 12.68 16.35 0.68
C PHE A 144 14.08 16.83 0.26
N THR A 145 15.02 17.07 1.19
CA THR A 145 16.39 17.50 0.83
C THR A 145 17.39 16.35 0.70
N ASN A 146 17.14 15.21 1.35
CA ASN A 146 17.97 14.01 1.23
C ASN A 146 17.17 12.87 0.57
N PRO A 147 17.64 12.29 -0.56
CA PRO A 147 16.97 11.15 -1.18
C PRO A 147 16.85 9.91 -0.28
N ASP A 148 17.75 9.71 0.68
CA ASP A 148 17.73 8.54 1.59
C ASP A 148 16.60 8.60 2.63
N ASP A 149 15.95 9.77 2.76
CA ASP A 149 14.80 9.98 3.66
C ASP A 149 13.45 9.73 2.97
N VAL A 150 13.48 9.42 1.67
CA VAL A 150 12.28 9.20 0.85
C VAL A 150 12.40 7.88 0.11
N LYS A 151 11.30 7.13 0.02
CA LYS A 151 11.24 5.94 -0.83
C LYS A 151 9.95 5.90 -1.64
N ILE A 152 10.10 5.69 -2.94
CA ILE A 152 8.98 5.57 -3.87
C ILE A 152 8.83 4.08 -4.23
N ILE A 153 7.66 3.52 -3.94
CA ILE A 153 7.32 2.13 -4.27
C ILE A 153 5.91 2.09 -4.85
N TYR A 154 5.55 0.98 -5.48
CA TYR A 154 4.15 0.77 -5.83
C TYR A 154 3.29 0.69 -4.56
N ASN A 155 2.03 1.13 -4.67
CA ASN A 155 1.05 0.75 -3.68
C ASN A 155 0.80 -0.76 -3.81
N ASP A 156 1.15 -1.51 -2.77
CA ASP A 156 0.99 -2.97 -2.74
C ASP A 156 -0.46 -3.40 -2.95
N TRP A 157 -1.42 -2.55 -2.58
CA TRP A 157 -2.86 -2.79 -2.69
C TRP A 157 -3.53 -1.55 -3.27
N PRO A 158 -3.44 -1.35 -4.61
CA PRO A 158 -3.95 -0.15 -5.27
C PRO A 158 -5.49 -0.08 -5.21
N TYR A 159 -6.03 1.11 -5.49
CA TYR A 159 -7.48 1.30 -5.59
C TYR A 159 -8.03 0.70 -6.89
N GLY A 160 -9.34 0.46 -6.93
CA GLY A 160 -10.06 0.05 -8.13
C GLY A 160 -10.29 1.25 -9.05
N ILE A 161 -9.20 1.70 -9.65
CA ILE A 161 -9.12 2.82 -10.60
C ILE A 161 -8.65 2.30 -11.97
N ASP A 162 -8.77 3.12 -13.01
CA ASP A 162 -8.36 2.79 -14.38
C ASP A 162 -6.99 2.10 -14.40
N PRO A 163 -6.86 0.92 -15.05
CA PRO A 163 -5.61 0.13 -15.03
C PRO A 163 -4.42 0.82 -15.71
N GLN A 164 -4.66 1.89 -16.48
CA GLN A 164 -3.60 2.74 -17.02
C GLN A 164 -3.01 3.69 -15.97
N ILE A 165 -3.61 3.79 -14.77
CA ILE A 165 -3.09 4.61 -13.67
C ILE A 165 -2.11 3.78 -12.84
N VAL A 166 -0.88 4.27 -12.77
CA VAL A 166 0.13 3.77 -11.82
C VAL A 166 -0.08 4.43 -10.47
N HIS A 167 -0.33 3.63 -9.44
CA HIS A 167 -0.53 4.08 -8.06
C HIS A 167 0.72 3.83 -7.22
N LEU A 168 1.44 4.90 -6.89
CA LEU A 168 2.65 4.85 -6.07
C LEU A 168 2.38 5.36 -4.65
N CYS A 169 3.21 4.90 -3.72
CA CYS A 169 3.35 5.46 -2.38
C CYS A 169 4.73 6.09 -2.25
N VAL A 170 4.78 7.34 -1.82
CA VAL A 170 6.01 8.05 -1.46
C VAL A 170 6.09 8.09 0.06
N TRP A 171 6.98 7.27 0.62
CA TRP A 171 7.23 7.13 2.04
C TRP A 171 8.29 8.12 2.49
N THR A 172 8.12 8.71 3.69
CA THR A 172 9.05 9.69 4.25
C THR A 172 9.48 9.30 5.66
N LYS A 173 10.74 9.56 6.01
CA LYS A 173 11.26 9.47 7.39
C LYS A 173 10.87 10.66 8.26
N PHE A 174 10.51 11.78 7.63
CA PHE A 174 10.05 13.00 8.29
C PHE A 174 8.52 13.11 8.26
N GLU A 175 7.99 13.94 9.16
CA GLU A 175 6.55 14.20 9.25
C GLU A 175 6.04 15.07 8.10
N LEU A 176 4.81 14.80 7.68
CA LEU A 176 4.04 15.65 6.77
C LEU A 176 3.03 16.44 7.60
N THR A 177 3.41 17.63 8.06
CA THR A 177 2.68 18.38 9.09
C THR A 177 1.25 18.74 8.69
N ASP A 178 0.29 18.31 9.50
CA ASP A 178 -1.12 18.69 9.41
C ASP A 178 -1.45 19.88 10.33
N ASP A 179 -2.42 20.69 9.93
CA ASP A 179 -3.06 21.71 10.74
C ASP A 179 -3.96 21.04 11.78
N GLN A 180 -3.74 21.37 13.06
CA GLN A 180 -4.42 20.73 14.18
C GLN A 180 -5.93 20.93 14.22
N LYS A 181 -6.45 21.98 13.56
CA LYS A 181 -7.90 22.28 13.57
C LYS A 181 -8.63 21.55 12.46
N THR A 182 -7.98 21.42 11.31
CA THR A 182 -8.59 20.88 10.09
C THR A 182 -8.19 19.44 9.80
N GLU A 183 -7.16 18.91 10.48
CA GLU A 183 -6.55 17.60 10.22
C GLU A 183 -6.07 17.43 8.76
N ARG A 184 -5.78 18.56 8.09
CA ARG A 184 -5.28 18.64 6.71
C ARG A 184 -3.87 19.16 6.70
N LEU A 185 -3.10 18.85 5.66
CA LEU A 185 -1.75 19.40 5.47
C LEU A 185 -1.73 20.92 5.65
N THR A 186 -0.75 21.40 6.42
CA THR A 186 -0.46 22.84 6.47
C THR A 186 -0.13 23.38 5.07
N PRO A 187 -0.36 24.67 4.78
CA PRO A 187 0.01 25.25 3.49
C PRO A 187 1.48 25.03 3.12
N LYS A 188 2.37 25.11 4.12
CA LYS A 188 3.80 24.85 3.95
C LYS A 188 4.07 23.39 3.53
N ALA A 189 3.56 22.41 4.28
CA ALA A 189 3.78 21.00 3.97
C ALA A 189 3.16 20.62 2.62
N ARG A 190 2.00 21.20 2.27
CA ARG A 190 1.39 21.02 0.94
C ARG A 190 2.27 21.57 -0.18
N GLN A 191 2.87 22.75 0.00
CA GLN A 191 3.80 23.31 -0.99
C GLN A 191 5.06 22.45 -1.13
N GLU A 192 5.65 22.01 -0.02
CA GLU A 192 6.84 21.14 -0.03
C GLU A 192 6.59 19.83 -0.80
N ILE A 193 5.42 19.20 -0.60
CA ILE A 193 5.04 18.01 -1.37
C ILE A 193 4.81 18.35 -2.85
N ASP A 194 4.11 19.46 -3.15
CA ASP A 194 3.85 19.81 -4.55
C ASP A 194 5.14 20.14 -5.32
N ASP A 195 6.09 20.83 -4.69
CA ASP A 195 7.42 21.11 -5.24
C ASP A 195 8.20 19.82 -5.50
N TYR A 196 8.17 18.87 -4.53
CA TYR A 196 8.76 17.55 -4.72
C TYR A 196 8.10 16.79 -5.88
N VAL A 197 6.77 16.83 -6.00
CA VAL A 197 6.04 16.17 -7.08
C VAL A 197 6.32 16.82 -8.43
N ASN A 198 6.42 18.15 -8.48
CA ASN A 198 6.80 18.91 -9.67
C ASN A 198 8.17 18.46 -10.18
N LYS A 199 9.16 18.44 -9.29
CA LYS A 199 10.54 18.07 -9.63
C LYS A 199 10.66 16.60 -10.04
N THR A 200 10.00 15.71 -9.32
CA THR A 200 10.24 14.26 -9.41
C THR A 200 9.39 13.59 -10.49
N PHE A 201 8.10 13.95 -10.59
CA PHE A 201 7.16 13.27 -11.49
C PHE A 201 6.76 14.17 -12.67
N ARG A 202 6.37 15.43 -12.42
CA ARG A 202 5.87 16.31 -13.49
C ARG A 202 6.96 16.80 -14.44
N SER A 203 8.23 16.56 -14.12
CA SER A 203 9.37 16.76 -15.03
C SER A 203 9.48 15.68 -16.11
N LYS A 204 8.79 14.55 -15.94
CA LYS A 204 8.81 13.37 -16.82
C LYS A 204 7.43 13.00 -17.36
N VAL A 205 6.37 13.34 -16.63
CA VAL A 205 4.96 13.06 -16.96
C VAL A 205 4.21 14.38 -17.05
N PRO A 206 3.32 14.59 -18.05
CA PRO A 206 2.51 15.80 -18.15
C PRO A 206 1.77 16.14 -16.85
N ALA A 207 1.76 17.41 -16.45
CA ALA A 207 1.22 17.84 -15.15
C ALA A 207 -0.27 17.47 -14.96
N ASP A 208 -1.05 17.43 -16.03
CA ASP A 208 -2.45 17.02 -16.04
C ASP A 208 -2.66 15.50 -15.87
N GLN A 209 -1.61 14.71 -16.04
CA GLN A 209 -1.55 13.26 -15.85
C GLN A 209 -0.94 12.86 -14.50
N VAL A 210 -0.64 13.83 -13.64
CA VAL A 210 -0.13 13.60 -12.28
C VAL A 210 -1.10 14.16 -11.25
N ARG A 211 -1.49 13.33 -10.29
CA ARG A 211 -2.19 13.75 -9.08
C ARG A 211 -1.54 13.15 -7.86
N TRP A 212 -1.62 13.87 -6.75
CA TRP A 212 -1.17 13.36 -5.47
C TRP A 212 -2.16 13.70 -4.38
N PHE A 213 -2.23 12.86 -3.36
CA PHE A 213 -3.02 13.11 -2.17
C PHE A 213 -2.38 12.43 -0.97
N LYS A 214 -2.63 12.95 0.22
CA LYS A 214 -2.28 12.31 1.49
C LYS A 214 -3.57 11.84 2.15
N ASN A 215 -3.62 10.58 2.57
CA ASN A 215 -4.76 10.07 3.34
C ASN A 215 -4.87 10.83 4.67
N TRP A 216 -6.09 11.21 5.06
CA TRP A 216 -6.37 11.74 6.39
C TRP A 216 -6.10 10.69 7.46
N ALA A 217 -5.90 11.13 8.71
CA ALA A 217 -5.55 10.24 9.82
C ALA A 217 -6.48 9.01 9.90
N ASN A 218 -7.80 9.20 9.85
CA ASN A 218 -8.79 8.13 9.94
C ASN A 218 -8.84 7.15 8.74
N LEU A 219 -8.12 7.42 7.65
CA LEU A 219 -8.02 6.56 6.46
C LEU A 219 -6.68 5.84 6.35
N LYS A 220 -5.67 6.23 7.15
CA LYS A 220 -4.36 5.58 7.15
C LYS A 220 -4.45 4.23 7.85
N SER A 221 -3.80 3.22 7.27
CA SER A 221 -3.60 1.92 7.94
C SER A 221 -2.30 1.89 8.77
N ILE A 222 -1.36 2.81 8.51
CA ILE A 222 -0.10 2.96 9.25
C ILE A 222 0.03 4.43 9.63
N HIS A 223 -0.11 4.74 10.92
CA HIS A 223 -0.03 6.11 11.44
C HIS A 223 1.41 6.54 11.75
N SER A 224 2.31 5.59 11.96
CA SER A 224 3.67 5.81 12.45
C SER A 224 4.70 6.06 11.35
N MET A 225 4.34 5.89 10.08
CA MET A 225 5.18 6.28 8.94
C MET A 225 4.34 7.06 7.95
N GLU A 226 4.78 8.29 7.70
CA GLU A 226 4.10 9.19 6.80
C GLU A 226 4.36 8.79 5.34
N HIS A 227 3.30 8.91 4.55
CA HIS A 227 3.37 8.70 3.11
C HIS A 227 2.25 9.48 2.46
N PHE A 228 2.47 9.83 1.20
CA PHE A 228 1.43 10.31 0.30
C PHE A 228 1.39 9.44 -0.95
N HIS A 229 0.27 9.49 -1.63
CA HIS A 229 0.04 8.73 -2.85
C HIS A 229 0.27 9.62 -4.06
N VAL A 230 0.89 9.06 -5.09
CA VAL A 230 1.03 9.68 -6.41
C VAL A 230 0.37 8.76 -7.43
N LEU A 231 -0.53 9.34 -8.23
CA LEU A 231 -1.21 8.68 -9.33
C LEU A 231 -0.70 9.27 -10.64
N LEU A 232 -0.23 8.40 -11.52
CA LEU A 232 0.32 8.75 -12.84
C LEU A 232 -0.53 8.07 -13.91
N PHE A 233 -1.14 8.83 -14.81
CA PHE A 233 -1.94 8.27 -15.90
C PHE A 233 -1.05 7.97 -17.12
N ASN A 234 -1.01 6.71 -17.54
CA ASN A 234 -0.24 6.22 -18.69
C ASN A 234 1.23 6.72 -18.74
N PRO A 235 2.01 6.58 -17.65
CA PRO A 235 3.41 7.01 -17.65
C PRO A 235 4.29 6.07 -18.50
N ASP A 236 5.46 6.56 -18.89
CA ASP A 236 6.53 5.70 -19.40
C ASP A 236 6.95 4.70 -18.31
N MET A 237 6.87 3.40 -18.63
CA MET A 237 7.15 2.34 -17.68
C MET A 237 8.65 2.18 -17.37
N ASP A 238 9.54 2.64 -18.25
CA ASP A 238 10.98 2.66 -17.95
C ASP A 238 11.28 3.69 -16.86
N PHE A 239 10.60 4.85 -16.90
CA PHE A 239 10.64 5.83 -15.82
C PHE A 239 10.09 5.27 -14.51
N ILE A 240 8.97 4.53 -14.54
CA ILE A 240 8.42 3.90 -13.34
C ILE A 240 9.38 2.86 -12.76
N LYS A 241 10.02 2.05 -13.61
CA LYS A 241 11.03 1.08 -13.19
C LYS A 241 12.23 1.78 -12.53
N GLU A 242 12.73 2.86 -13.12
CA GLU A 242 13.84 3.64 -12.56
C GLU A 242 13.48 4.21 -11.18
N ILE A 243 12.37 4.96 -11.09
CA ILE A 243 12.00 5.70 -9.88
C ILE A 243 11.60 4.80 -8.72
N THR A 244 11.11 3.60 -9.00
CA THR A 244 10.75 2.61 -7.97
C THR A 244 11.86 1.60 -7.69
N SER A 245 13.01 1.69 -8.39
CA SER A 245 14.10 0.70 -8.32
C SER A 245 13.63 -0.73 -8.62
N ASP A 246 12.83 -0.88 -9.70
CA ASP A 246 12.26 -2.15 -10.16
C ASP A 246 11.36 -2.84 -9.11
N ASP A 247 10.66 -2.05 -8.30
CA ASP A 247 9.70 -2.56 -7.32
C ASP A 247 8.49 -3.21 -8.02
N VAL A 248 7.89 -4.18 -7.35
CA VAL A 248 6.67 -4.85 -7.81
C VAL A 248 5.66 -4.84 -6.65
N PRO A 249 4.39 -4.41 -6.89
CA PRO A 249 3.38 -4.43 -5.85
C PRO A 249 3.05 -5.85 -5.44
N LEU A 250 2.90 -6.07 -4.13
CA LEU A 250 2.61 -7.40 -3.59
C LEU A 250 1.31 -8.02 -4.12
N SER A 251 0.28 -7.21 -4.44
CA SER A 251 -0.95 -7.71 -5.06
C SER A 251 -0.75 -8.43 -6.40
N ARG A 252 0.36 -8.20 -7.11
CA ARG A 252 0.70 -8.92 -8.34
C ARG A 252 1.46 -10.22 -8.10
N LEU A 253 1.95 -10.44 -6.88
CA LEU A 253 2.67 -11.65 -6.49
C LEU A 253 1.74 -12.69 -5.85
N LEU A 254 0.42 -12.39 -5.77
CA LEU A 254 -0.57 -13.07 -4.92
C LEU A 254 -1.85 -13.52 -5.63
#